data_AF-A0A9X8HB62-F1
#
_entry.id   AF-A0A9X8HB62-F1
#
_cell.length_a   1.000
_cell.length_b   1.000
_cell.length_c   1.000
_cell.angle_alpha   90.00
_cell.angle_beta   90.00
_cell.angle_gamma   90.00
#
_symmetry.space_group_name_H-M   'P 1'
#
loop_
_entity.id
_entity.type
_entity.pdbx_description
1 polymer ?
#
loop_
_entity_poly.entity_id
_entity_poly.type
_entity_poly.pdbx_seq_one_letter_code
_entity_poly.pdbx_strand_id
1 'polypeptide(L)'
;MICKASLLTISFCVGHHIFGYHWTKPSKGRALLYIQAGIHPREWVSISSLGLDDWDIVFVPVVNVDGYKMTWSAPANRLWRKNARGIDLNRNFGPASYFTATNDTTSETSDVPYTSIAGHELYQGALYSGTFKDMVYLSLNRTPSLTIELRGESGFMASSGSIRRSGDELVEAIGAFAAQLH
;
A
#
# COMPACT_ATOMS: atom_id res chain seq x y z
N MET A 1 -16.68 -18.77 -8.84
CA MET A 1 -15.81 -17.80 -8.14
C MET A 1 -16.62 -17.23 -6.99
N ILE A 2 -16.09 -17.22 -5.77
CA ILE A 2 -16.83 -16.68 -4.62
C ILE A 2 -16.03 -15.50 -4.09
N CYS A 3 -16.50 -14.28 -4.37
CA CYS A 3 -16.02 -13.10 -3.67
C CYS A 3 -16.80 -12.99 -2.37
N LYS A 4 -16.12 -13.11 -1.23
CA LYS A 4 -16.70 -12.78 0.07
C LYS A 4 -16.10 -11.46 0.51
N ALA A 5 -16.94 -10.43 0.58
CA ALA A 5 -16.59 -9.26 1.36
C ALA A 5 -16.64 -9.67 2.83
N SER A 6 -15.46 -9.89 3.41
CA SER A 6 -15.32 -10.12 4.85
C SER A 6 -15.05 -8.77 5.49
N LEU A 7 -15.99 -8.29 6.31
CA LEU A 7 -15.80 -7.04 7.05
C LEU A 7 -14.75 -7.25 8.15
N LEU A 8 -13.49 -6.96 7.88
CA LEU A 8 -12.48 -6.81 8.91
C LEU A 8 -12.59 -5.40 9.48
N THR A 9 -13.44 -5.21 10.51
CA THR A 9 -13.56 -3.90 11.16
C THR A 9 -12.32 -3.63 12.00
N ILE A 10 -11.43 -2.79 11.49
CA ILE A 10 -10.38 -2.13 12.28
C ILE A 10 -10.57 -0.63 12.04
N SER A 11 -10.90 0.11 13.10
CA SER A 11 -11.03 1.56 13.04
C SER A 11 -9.71 2.20 13.45
N PHE A 12 -9.14 3.04 12.60
CA PHE A 12 -8.04 3.92 12.98
C PHE A 12 -8.58 5.34 13.12
N CYS A 13 -8.22 6.01 14.22
CA CYS A 13 -8.58 7.39 14.56
C CYS A 13 -10.07 7.72 14.72
N VAL A 14 -10.79 8.07 13.65
CA VAL A 14 -12.08 8.79 13.71
C VAL A 14 -13.29 7.85 13.52
N GLY A 15 -13.11 6.54 13.68
CA GLY A 15 -14.24 5.59 13.71
C GLY A 15 -14.66 5.03 12.36
N HIS A 16 -13.97 5.36 11.25
CA HIS A 16 -14.34 4.84 9.94
C HIS A 16 -13.89 3.39 9.74
N HIS A 17 -14.78 2.60 9.15
CA HIS A 17 -14.50 1.21 8.80
C HIS A 17 -13.45 1.12 7.70
N ILE A 18 -12.46 0.24 7.90
CA ILE A 18 -11.60 -0.27 6.84
C ILE A 18 -12.26 -1.51 6.25
N PHE A 19 -12.36 -1.57 4.93
CA PHE A 19 -12.95 -2.71 4.23
C PHE A 19 -11.85 -3.56 3.60
N GLY A 20 -11.91 -4.86 3.86
CA GLY A 20 -11.09 -5.87 3.19
C GLY A 20 -11.97 -6.78 2.34
N TYR A 21 -11.42 -7.26 1.24
CA TYR A 21 -12.09 -8.16 0.32
C TYR A 21 -11.31 -9.47 0.28
N HIS A 22 -11.98 -10.59 0.53
CA HIS A 22 -11.38 -11.91 0.41
C HIS A 22 -11.90 -12.57 -0.86
N TRP A 23 -11.01 -12.69 -1.84
CA TRP A 23 -11.29 -13.35 -3.09
C TRP A 23 -10.72 -14.75 -3.08
N THR A 24 -11.61 -15.75 -3.03
CA THR A 24 -11.21 -17.16 -3.04
C THR A 24 -11.67 -17.86 -4.30
N LYS A 25 -10.75 -18.60 -4.94
CA LYS A 25 -11.12 -19.73 -5.79
C LYS A 25 -11.04 -21.00 -4.94
N PRO A 26 -12.06 -21.87 -4.94
CA PRO A 26 -12.02 -23.14 -4.22
C PRO A 26 -11.05 -24.11 -4.91
N SER A 27 -9.76 -23.96 -4.66
CA SER A 27 -8.73 -24.93 -5.03
C SER A 27 -7.74 -25.05 -3.88
N LYS A 28 -7.55 -26.27 -3.37
CA LYS A 28 -6.61 -26.54 -2.27
C LYS A 28 -5.17 -26.26 -2.70
N GLY A 29 -4.40 -25.57 -1.85
CA GLY A 29 -2.93 -25.53 -1.94
C GLY A 29 -2.29 -24.30 -2.60
N ARG A 30 -3.02 -23.20 -2.82
CA ARG A 30 -2.42 -21.94 -3.33
C ARG A 30 -1.93 -21.05 -2.18
N ALA A 31 -0.87 -20.29 -2.41
CA ALA A 31 -0.43 -19.24 -1.50
C ALA A 31 -1.49 -18.13 -1.42
N LEU A 32 -1.73 -17.61 -0.21
CA LEU A 32 -2.56 -16.45 0.03
C LEU A 32 -1.73 -15.17 -0.16
N LEU A 33 -2.19 -14.27 -1.01
CA LEU A 33 -1.62 -12.94 -1.16
C LEU A 33 -2.39 -11.94 -0.29
N TYR A 34 -1.69 -11.23 0.60
CA TYR A 34 -2.23 -10.05 1.26
C TYR A 34 -1.74 -8.81 0.52
N ILE A 35 -2.68 -7.99 0.06
CA ILE A 35 -2.40 -6.76 -0.68
C ILE A 35 -3.12 -5.61 0.02
N GLN A 36 -2.41 -4.51 0.25
CA GLN A 36 -3.01 -3.29 0.78
C GLN A 36 -2.57 -2.06 -0.01
N ALA A 37 -3.44 -1.07 -0.07
CA ALA A 37 -3.22 0.20 -0.75
C ALA A 37 -3.71 1.39 0.09
N GLY A 38 -3.38 2.60 -0.36
CA GLY A 38 -3.85 3.83 0.29
C GLY A 38 -3.33 4.01 1.72
N ILE A 39 -2.11 3.53 2.03
CA ILE A 39 -1.46 3.80 3.32
C ILE A 39 -1.08 5.27 3.46
N HIS A 40 -0.60 5.87 2.37
CA HIS A 40 -0.54 7.30 2.20
C HIS A 40 -1.73 7.77 1.36
N PRO A 41 -2.61 8.61 1.91
CA PRO A 41 -3.85 9.04 1.28
C PRO A 41 -3.72 9.75 -0.06
N ARG A 42 -2.59 10.43 -0.30
CA ARG A 42 -2.35 11.20 -1.52
C ARG A 42 -2.07 10.33 -2.75
N GLU A 43 -1.65 9.08 -2.55
CA GLU A 43 -1.24 8.12 -3.58
C GLU A 43 -2.46 7.40 -4.20
N TRP A 44 -3.36 8.18 -4.81
CA TRP A 44 -4.66 7.68 -5.28
C TRP A 44 -4.58 6.55 -6.31
N VAL A 45 -3.52 6.51 -7.13
CA VAL A 45 -3.33 5.47 -8.14
C VAL A 45 -3.10 4.08 -7.53
N SER A 46 -2.60 4.01 -6.29
CA SER A 46 -2.48 2.74 -5.54
C SER A 46 -3.84 2.11 -5.22
N ILE A 47 -4.89 2.93 -5.14
CA ILE A 47 -6.27 2.53 -4.83
C ILE A 47 -7.00 2.13 -6.14
N SER A 48 -6.27 1.52 -7.08
CA SER A 48 -6.80 1.08 -8.37
C SER A 48 -7.36 -0.33 -8.30
N SER A 49 -8.05 -0.72 -9.38
CA SER A 49 -8.64 -2.06 -9.50
C SER A 49 -7.56 -3.11 -9.72
N LEU A 50 -7.52 -4.12 -8.86
CA LEU A 50 -6.72 -5.33 -9.05
C LEU A 50 -7.55 -6.42 -9.73
N GLY A 51 -7.06 -6.92 -10.86
CA GLY A 51 -7.60 -8.09 -11.56
C GLY A 51 -6.66 -9.28 -11.41
N LEU A 52 -6.71 -9.98 -10.29
CA LEU A 52 -5.81 -11.09 -9.97
C LEU A 52 -6.60 -12.40 -9.80
N ASP A 53 -7.31 -12.77 -10.86
CA ASP A 53 -8.28 -13.87 -10.83
C ASP A 53 -7.69 -15.23 -10.47
N ASP A 54 -6.38 -15.42 -10.60
CA ASP A 54 -5.69 -16.70 -10.40
C ASP A 54 -5.10 -16.92 -9.01
N TRP A 55 -5.32 -16.01 -8.06
CA TRP A 55 -4.76 -16.10 -6.71
C TRP A 55 -5.83 -16.13 -5.62
N ASP A 56 -5.49 -16.65 -4.45
CA ASP A 56 -6.27 -16.42 -3.22
C ASP A 56 -5.77 -15.09 -2.62
N ILE A 57 -6.67 -14.12 -2.44
CA ILE A 57 -6.28 -12.74 -2.16
C ILE A 57 -7.12 -12.15 -1.03
N VAL A 58 -6.44 -11.56 -0.05
CA VAL A 58 -7.01 -10.54 0.81
C VAL A 58 -6.55 -9.18 0.32
N PHE A 59 -7.49 -8.33 -0.14
CA PHE A 59 -7.20 -6.99 -0.62
C PHE A 59 -7.84 -5.92 0.28
N VAL A 60 -7.05 -4.94 0.71
CA VAL A 60 -7.49 -3.76 1.47
C VAL A 60 -7.19 -2.49 0.66
N PRO A 61 -8.16 -1.93 -0.08
CA PRO A 61 -7.89 -0.83 -1.02
C PRO A 61 -7.48 0.48 -0.34
N VAL A 62 -8.01 0.76 0.85
CA VAL A 62 -7.74 2.00 1.59
C VAL A 62 -7.54 1.67 3.06
N VAL A 63 -6.29 1.56 3.50
CA VAL A 63 -5.98 1.37 4.93
C VAL A 63 -6.05 2.68 5.72
N ASN A 64 -5.79 3.83 5.08
CA ASN A 64 -5.87 5.15 5.72
C ASN A 64 -7.14 5.91 5.31
N VAL A 65 -8.31 5.37 5.68
CA VAL A 65 -9.61 5.91 5.28
C VAL A 65 -9.79 7.36 5.72
N ASP A 66 -9.39 7.69 6.95
CA ASP A 66 -9.50 9.05 7.47
C ASP A 66 -8.61 10.03 6.70
N GLY A 67 -7.35 9.67 6.50
CA GLY A 67 -6.45 10.50 5.71
C GLY A 67 -6.91 10.64 4.26
N TYR A 68 -7.49 9.58 3.67
CA TYR A 68 -8.09 9.64 2.34
C TYR A 68 -9.21 10.67 2.28
N LYS A 69 -10.13 10.65 3.24
CA LYS A 69 -11.17 11.69 3.35
C LYS A 69 -10.59 13.10 3.48
N MET A 70 -9.48 13.26 4.21
CA MET A 70 -8.79 14.55 4.29
C MET A 70 -8.31 15.06 2.93
N THR A 71 -7.81 14.19 2.05
CA THR A 71 -7.36 14.61 0.70
C THR A 71 -8.47 15.18 -0.18
N TRP A 72 -9.72 14.85 0.10
CA TRP A 72 -10.90 15.36 -0.60
C TRP A 72 -11.57 16.55 0.10
N SER A 73 -11.21 16.84 1.36
CA SER A 73 -11.88 17.86 2.17
C SER A 73 -11.63 19.30 1.70
N ALA A 74 -10.48 19.56 1.06
CA ALA A 74 -10.12 20.85 0.49
C ALA A 74 -8.99 20.67 -0.54
N PRO A 75 -8.88 21.54 -1.57
CA PRO A 75 -7.77 21.49 -2.53
C PRO A 75 -6.38 21.54 -1.88
N ALA A 76 -6.23 22.34 -0.81
CA ALA A 76 -4.97 22.45 -0.06
C ALA A 76 -4.54 21.14 0.62
N ASN A 77 -5.48 20.22 0.88
CA ASN A 77 -5.22 18.95 1.53
C ASN A 77 -4.93 17.81 0.54
N ARG A 78 -4.93 18.08 -0.78
CA ARG A 78 -4.80 17.04 -1.81
C ARG A 78 -3.53 16.19 -1.67
N LEU A 79 -2.47 16.76 -1.10
CA LEU A 79 -1.17 16.12 -0.87
C LEU A 79 -0.99 15.58 0.56
N TRP A 80 -2.07 15.43 1.33
CA TRP A 80 -2.03 14.88 2.69
C TRP A 80 -1.50 13.43 2.71
N ARG A 81 -0.46 13.16 3.51
CA ARG A 81 0.21 11.85 3.60
C ARG A 81 -0.17 11.04 4.84
N LYS A 82 -0.47 11.71 5.95
CA LYS A 82 -0.53 11.10 7.28
C LYS A 82 -1.96 10.64 7.61
N ASN A 83 -2.17 9.97 8.74
CA ASN A 83 -3.53 9.74 9.25
C ASN A 83 -4.12 11.06 9.81
N ALA A 84 -5.37 11.03 10.29
CA ALA A 84 -6.05 12.22 10.84
C ALA A 84 -5.41 12.79 12.12
N ARG A 85 -4.47 12.08 12.74
CA ARG A 85 -3.68 12.56 13.90
C ARG A 85 -2.26 13.00 13.51
N GLY A 86 -1.96 13.09 12.22
CA GLY A 86 -0.65 13.54 11.75
C GLY A 86 0.47 12.51 11.95
N ILE A 87 0.13 11.22 12.04
CA ILE A 87 1.09 10.11 12.13
C ILE A 87 1.27 9.50 10.73
N ASP A 88 2.52 9.31 10.32
CA ASP A 88 2.85 8.52 9.14
C ASP A 88 2.65 7.04 9.46
N LEU A 89 1.67 6.40 8.81
CA LEU A 89 1.34 5.00 9.08
C LEU A 89 2.48 4.07 8.66
N ASN A 90 3.22 4.38 7.59
CA ASN A 90 4.31 3.53 7.10
C ASN A 90 5.65 3.82 7.81
N ARG A 91 5.59 4.53 8.95
CA ARG A 91 6.67 4.65 9.94
C ARG A 91 6.20 4.21 11.34
N ASN A 92 5.04 3.56 11.44
CA ASN A 92 4.36 3.23 12.70
C ASN A 92 4.26 1.71 12.96
N PHE A 93 5.14 0.89 12.35
CA PHE A 93 5.20 -0.55 12.58
C PHE A 93 6.51 -0.98 13.26
N GLY A 94 6.48 -1.26 14.56
CA GLY A 94 7.67 -1.68 15.33
C GLY A 94 7.61 -1.21 16.79
N PRO A 95 8.68 -1.42 17.58
CA PRO A 95 8.75 -0.89 18.93
C PRO A 95 8.69 0.64 18.92
N ALA A 96 7.97 1.23 19.87
CA ALA A 96 7.77 2.68 19.94
C ALA A 96 9.08 3.49 19.97
N SER A 97 10.16 2.89 20.45
CA SER A 97 11.51 3.48 20.44
C SER A 97 12.08 3.76 19.05
N TYR A 98 11.54 3.14 18.00
CA TYR A 98 11.93 3.37 16.61
C TYR A 98 11.01 4.36 15.88
N PHE A 99 9.93 4.82 16.51
CA PHE A 99 9.06 5.85 15.96
C PHE A 99 9.66 7.23 16.21
N THR A 100 10.53 7.67 15.30
CA THR A 100 10.84 9.10 15.20
C THR A 100 9.72 9.78 14.42
N ALA A 101 9.09 10.80 15.02
CA ALA A 101 8.22 11.70 14.29
C ALA A 101 9.07 12.44 13.25
N THR A 102 9.22 11.86 12.06
CA THR A 102 9.96 12.50 10.99
C THR A 102 9.12 13.66 10.46
N ASN A 103 9.75 14.82 10.32
CA ASN A 103 9.27 15.90 9.45
C ASN A 103 9.50 15.48 7.99
N ASP A 104 8.99 14.31 7.61
CA ASP A 104 9.22 13.72 6.29
C ASP A 104 8.58 14.60 5.22
N THR A 105 9.40 15.51 4.69
CA THR A 105 9.12 16.37 3.54
C THR A 105 9.55 15.70 2.24
N THR A 106 9.92 14.41 2.25
CA THR A 106 10.46 13.77 1.04
C THR A 106 9.37 13.67 -0.04
N SER A 107 9.67 14.34 -1.14
CA SER A 107 9.00 14.19 -2.42
C SER A 107 9.47 12.88 -3.02
N GLU A 108 8.60 11.88 -3.08
CA GLU A 108 8.89 10.58 -3.72
C GLU A 108 8.68 10.64 -5.23
N THR A 109 9.18 11.71 -5.86
CA THR A 109 9.22 11.84 -7.32
C THR A 109 10.53 11.24 -7.81
N SER A 110 10.53 9.94 -8.07
CA SER A 110 11.64 9.26 -8.72
C SER A 110 11.31 9.06 -10.20
N ASP A 111 11.95 9.82 -11.09
CA ASP A 111 11.86 9.65 -12.56
C ASP A 111 12.67 8.44 -13.08
N VAL A 112 13.18 7.60 -12.18
CA VAL A 112 14.05 6.48 -12.50
C VAL A 112 13.21 5.30 -13.03
N PRO A 113 13.67 4.55 -14.05
CA PRO A 113 13.03 3.29 -14.45
C PRO A 113 12.87 2.36 -13.24
N TYR A 114 11.75 1.64 -13.15
CA TYR A 114 11.51 0.68 -12.07
C TYR A 114 12.64 -0.34 -11.98
N THR A 115 13.35 -0.32 -10.86
CA THR A 115 14.32 -1.35 -10.50
C THR A 115 13.98 -1.86 -9.10
N SER A 116 14.05 -3.18 -8.91
CA SER A 116 13.95 -3.75 -7.57
C SER A 116 15.20 -3.37 -6.79
N ILE A 117 15.05 -2.52 -5.79
CA ILE A 117 16.13 -2.06 -4.90
C ILE A 117 15.78 -2.32 -3.44
N ALA A 118 16.77 -2.34 -2.56
CA ALA A 118 16.50 -2.39 -1.15
C ALA A 118 15.80 -1.10 -0.70
N GLY A 119 14.83 -1.21 0.21
CA GLY A 119 14.01 -0.04 0.62
C GLY A 119 14.83 1.13 1.17
N HIS A 120 15.98 0.86 1.81
CA HIS A 120 16.88 1.92 2.30
C HIS A 120 17.58 2.69 1.17
N GLU A 121 17.80 2.06 0.01
CA GLU A 121 18.42 2.69 -1.17
C GLU A 121 17.45 3.69 -1.81
N LEU A 122 16.13 3.45 -1.71
CA LEU A 122 15.10 4.35 -2.22
C LEU A 122 15.13 5.72 -1.54
N TYR A 123 15.53 5.80 -0.27
CA TYR A 123 15.54 7.03 0.52
C TYR A 123 16.93 7.59 0.77
N GLN A 124 17.92 7.24 -0.06
CA GLN A 124 19.27 7.82 -0.04
C GLN A 124 19.93 7.85 1.36
N GLY A 125 19.68 6.83 2.19
CA GLY A 125 20.24 6.73 3.55
C GLY A 125 19.45 7.47 4.64
N ALA A 126 18.27 8.05 4.36
CA ALA A 126 17.35 8.47 5.41
C ALA A 126 16.85 7.26 6.20
N LEU A 127 16.46 7.48 7.47
CA LEU A 127 15.90 6.43 8.34
C LEU A 127 14.64 5.82 7.70
N TYR A 128 14.83 4.68 7.05
CA TYR A 128 13.78 3.85 6.48
C TYR A 128 13.53 2.67 7.44
N SER A 129 12.67 2.92 8.43
CA SER A 129 12.30 1.94 9.44
C SER A 129 10.84 2.14 9.83
N GLY A 130 10.25 1.14 10.49
CA GLY A 130 8.87 1.25 10.92
C GLY A 130 7.85 0.96 9.81
N THR A 131 8.27 0.30 8.72
CA THR A 131 7.41 0.06 7.56
C THR A 131 6.55 -1.19 7.71
N PHE A 132 5.42 -1.24 7.00
CA PHE A 132 4.56 -2.42 7.02
C PHE A 132 5.29 -3.68 6.51
N LYS A 133 6.11 -3.53 5.46
CA LYS A 133 6.89 -4.61 4.87
C LYS A 133 7.86 -5.22 5.89
N ASP A 134 8.60 -4.39 6.61
CA ASP A 134 9.55 -4.87 7.63
C ASP A 134 8.82 -5.63 8.74
N MET A 135 7.66 -5.12 9.19
CA MET A 135 6.85 -5.80 10.19
C MET A 135 6.35 -7.17 9.72
N VAL A 136 5.86 -7.27 8.47
CA VAL A 136 5.45 -8.55 7.89
C VAL A 136 6.63 -9.52 7.87
N TYR A 137 7.78 -9.10 7.34
CA TYR A 137 8.94 -9.98 7.27
C TYR A 137 9.42 -10.44 8.65
N LEU A 138 9.54 -9.51 9.60
CA LEU A 138 10.08 -9.81 10.93
C LEU A 138 9.10 -10.59 11.82
N SER A 139 7.79 -10.35 11.67
CA SER A 139 6.78 -10.89 12.60
C SER A 139 6.04 -12.10 12.05
N LEU A 140 5.97 -12.28 10.73
CA LEU A 140 5.23 -13.35 10.08
C LEU A 140 6.18 -14.36 9.44
N ASN A 141 7.04 -15.04 10.23
CA ASN A 141 7.90 -16.13 9.77
C ASN A 141 8.70 -15.83 8.47
N ARG A 142 9.27 -14.62 8.36
CA ARG A 142 10.01 -14.20 7.16
C ARG A 142 9.16 -14.27 5.88
N THR A 143 7.85 -14.05 6.00
CA THR A 143 6.93 -13.96 4.86
C THR A 143 7.49 -12.96 3.85
N PRO A 144 7.72 -13.39 2.59
CA PRO A 144 8.17 -12.48 1.55
C PRO A 144 7.22 -11.30 1.42
N SER A 145 7.77 -10.10 1.39
CA SER A 145 7.00 -8.87 1.33
C SER A 145 7.75 -7.83 0.51
N LEU A 146 7.00 -7.01 -0.23
CA LEU A 146 7.53 -5.95 -1.05
C LEU A 146 6.63 -4.71 -0.98
N THR A 147 7.19 -3.57 -1.40
CA THR A 147 6.46 -2.33 -1.62
C THR A 147 6.50 -2.03 -3.11
N ILE A 148 5.34 -1.73 -3.70
CA ILE A 148 5.24 -1.28 -5.10
C ILE A 148 4.92 0.20 -5.06
N GLU A 149 5.87 1.02 -5.50
CA GLU A 149 5.61 2.43 -5.79
C GLU A 149 4.97 2.54 -7.16
N LEU A 150 3.95 3.38 -7.35
CA LEU A 150 3.29 3.56 -8.64
C LEU A 150 3.57 4.96 -9.20
N ARG A 151 3.87 5.04 -10.49
CA ARG A 151 4.21 6.29 -11.17
C ARG A 151 2.98 7.17 -11.30
N GLY A 152 3.13 8.45 -10.96
CA GLY A 152 2.22 9.51 -11.40
C GLY A 152 2.83 10.33 -12.54
N GLU A 153 1.99 11.08 -13.24
CA GLU A 153 2.40 12.00 -14.31
C GLU A 153 3.08 13.25 -13.75
N SER A 154 2.67 13.68 -12.55
CA SER A 154 3.27 14.78 -11.79
C SER A 154 3.30 14.42 -10.30
N GLY A 155 4.34 13.67 -9.92
CA GLY A 155 4.48 13.15 -8.55
C GLY A 155 3.28 12.30 -8.13
N PHE A 156 2.54 12.72 -7.10
CA PHE A 156 1.35 12.01 -6.60
C PHE A 156 0.07 12.22 -7.44
N MET A 157 0.17 12.99 -8.53
CA MET A 157 -0.94 13.27 -9.44
C MET A 157 -0.79 12.45 -10.72
N ALA A 158 -1.85 11.72 -11.08
CA ALA A 158 -1.95 10.97 -12.32
C ALA A 158 -3.31 11.25 -12.97
N SER A 159 -3.35 11.32 -14.31
CA SER A 159 -4.60 11.38 -15.06
C SER A 159 -5.48 10.16 -14.75
N SER A 160 -6.79 10.37 -14.68
CA SER A 160 -7.74 9.26 -14.58
C SER A 160 -7.63 8.28 -15.75
N GLY A 161 -7.12 8.73 -16.90
CA GLY A 161 -6.83 7.88 -18.06
C GLY A 161 -5.70 6.87 -17.84
N SER A 162 -4.81 7.08 -16.86
CA SER A 162 -3.71 6.15 -16.56
C SER A 162 -4.14 5.00 -15.65
N ILE A 163 -5.29 5.10 -14.96
CA ILE A 163 -5.70 4.17 -13.90
C ILE A 163 -5.70 2.72 -14.37
N ARG A 164 -6.23 2.44 -15.57
CA ARG A 164 -6.28 1.07 -16.12
C ARG A 164 -4.89 0.52 -16.38
N ARG A 165 -4.05 1.29 -17.07
CA ARG A 165 -2.66 0.90 -17.37
C ARG A 165 -1.87 0.64 -16.09
N SER A 166 -1.98 1.51 -15.09
CA SER A 166 -1.30 1.31 -13.80
C SER A 166 -1.82 0.06 -13.08
N GLY A 167 -3.11 -0.26 -13.20
CA GLY A 167 -3.67 -1.51 -12.69
C GLY A 167 -3.10 -2.74 -13.40
N ASP A 168 -2.96 -2.69 -14.73
CA ASP A 168 -2.39 -3.79 -15.53
C ASP A 168 -0.90 -4.03 -15.15
N GLU A 169 -0.11 -2.97 -15.06
CA GLU A 169 1.31 -3.02 -14.61
C GLU A 169 1.43 -3.59 -13.18
N LEU A 170 0.52 -3.21 -12.28
CA LEU A 170 0.49 -3.72 -10.91
C LEU A 170 0.16 -5.22 -10.87
N VAL A 171 -0.77 -5.67 -11.70
CA VAL A 171 -1.13 -7.09 -11.84
C VAL A 171 0.06 -7.90 -12.35
N GLU A 172 0.79 -7.42 -13.35
CA GLU A 172 2.01 -8.05 -13.85
C GLU A 172 3.09 -8.16 -12.77
N ALA A 173 3.35 -7.08 -12.04
CA ALA A 173 4.33 -7.04 -10.96
C ALA A 173 3.98 -8.03 -9.83
N ILE A 174 2.71 -8.08 -9.43
CA ILE A 174 2.25 -9.02 -8.40
C ILE A 174 2.36 -10.47 -8.91
N GLY A 175 1.99 -10.73 -10.16
CA GLY A 175 2.13 -12.04 -10.78
C GLY A 175 3.60 -12.51 -10.81
N ALA A 176 4.52 -11.63 -11.20
CA ALA A 176 5.96 -11.92 -11.21
C ALA A 176 6.51 -12.23 -9.81
N PHE A 177 6.10 -11.47 -8.79
CA PHE A 177 6.47 -11.73 -7.41
C PHE A 177 5.90 -13.06 -6.91
N ALA A 178 4.61 -13.29 -7.12
CA ALA A 178 3.93 -14.49 -6.64
C ALA A 178 4.48 -15.77 -7.30
N ALA A 179 4.95 -15.69 -8.55
CA ALA A 179 5.64 -16.79 -9.23
C ALA A 179 6.98 -17.19 -8.57
N GLN A 180 7.60 -16.32 -7.78
CA GLN A 180 8.85 -16.63 -7.04
C GLN A 180 8.59 -17.34 -5.70
N LEU A 181 7.33 -17.48 -5.29
CA LEU A 181 6.93 -18.09 -4.02
C LEU A 181 6.71 -19.61 -4.12
N HIS A 182 6.96 -20.19 -5.29
CA HIS A 182 6.80 -21.61 -5.64
C HIS A 182 8.14 -22.20 -6.08
#